data_AF-A0A843CL73-F1
#
_entry.id   AF-A0A843CL73-F1
#
_cell.length_a   1.000
_cell.length_b   1.000
_cell.length_c   1.000
_cell.angle_alpha   90.00
_cell.angle_beta   90.00
_cell.angle_gamma   90.00
#
_symmetry.space_group_name_H-M   'P 1'
#
loop_
_entity.id
_entity.type
_entity.pdbx_description
1 polymer ?
#
loop_
_entity_poly.entity_id
_entity_poly.type
_entity_poly.pdbx_seq_one_letter_code
_entity_poly.pdbx_strand_id
1 'polypeptide(L)'
;MSSGTGNGSALDADADFGGADAAADIAGAADVGGISGGAAFPERTSRPEILAPAGTIYSMIAGLRCGADAVYAGASRFGARAYAGNFSDDELAFGIDMAHTLGSCVHVTMNTLYRDDELKDALRLLDRLYREGADAIIVQDVGFLSLVRRKYPEMP
;
A
#
# COMPACT_ATOMS: atom_id res chain seq x y z
N MET A 1 44.13 37.56 34.78
CA MET A 1 44.49 37.80 33.36
C MET A 1 44.06 36.56 32.60
N SER A 2 42.81 36.58 32.11
CA SER A 2 42.43 36.57 30.67
C SER A 2 42.96 35.33 29.96
N SER A 3 42.22 34.54 29.19
CA SER A 3 40.94 34.65 28.45
C SER A 3 40.90 33.33 27.65
N GLY A 4 39.84 32.63 27.27
CA GLY A 4 38.45 32.92 27.00
C GLY A 4 37.96 31.83 26.00
N THR A 5 36.65 31.57 25.96
CA THR A 5 35.83 30.99 24.85
C THR A 5 36.16 29.58 24.31
N GLY A 6 35.24 28.67 24.01
CA GLY A 6 33.78 28.71 23.93
C GLY A 6 33.19 27.34 23.48
N ASN A 7 31.89 27.21 23.75
CA ASN A 7 30.82 26.29 23.32
C ASN A 7 30.96 25.28 22.16
N GLY A 8 30.13 24.23 22.29
CA GLY A 8 29.34 23.61 21.21
C GLY A 8 30.03 22.46 20.49
N SER A 9 29.38 21.40 20.05
CA SER A 9 27.95 21.07 19.91
C SER A 9 27.85 19.56 19.71
N ALA A 10 26.65 19.01 19.89
CA ALA A 10 26.32 17.64 19.54
C ALA A 10 26.89 17.28 18.16
N LEU A 11 27.55 16.14 18.06
CA LEU A 11 27.96 15.57 16.79
C LEU A 11 26.70 15.05 16.10
N ASP A 12 26.19 15.86 15.18
CA ASP A 12 25.29 15.47 14.11
C ASP A 12 25.92 14.28 13.35
N ALA A 13 25.25 13.14 13.40
CA ALA A 13 25.51 12.02 12.51
C ALA A 13 24.40 12.03 11.45
N ASP A 14 24.54 12.93 10.49
CA ASP A 14 23.80 12.91 9.24
C ASP A 14 24.19 11.63 8.47
N ALA A 15 23.32 10.63 8.55
CA ALA A 15 23.35 9.49 7.65
C ALA A 15 22.89 9.99 6.27
N ASP A 16 23.86 10.17 5.39
CA ASP A 16 23.69 10.43 3.96
C ASP A 16 22.97 9.23 3.31
N PHE A 17 21.63 9.25 3.35
CA PHE A 17 20.80 8.34 2.57
C PHE A 17 20.79 8.84 1.13
N GLY A 18 21.61 8.20 0.29
CA GLY A 18 21.58 8.33 -1.17
C GLY A 18 20.22 7.88 -1.73
N GLY A 19 19.22 8.76 -1.65
CA GLY A 19 17.84 8.54 -2.10
C GLY A 19 17.36 9.51 -3.19
N ALA A 20 18.26 10.34 -3.73
CA ALA A 20 17.88 11.42 -4.63
C ALA A 20 17.43 10.95 -6.03
N ASP A 21 17.92 9.82 -6.53
CA ASP A 21 17.71 9.44 -7.95
C ASP A 21 16.36 8.74 -8.19
N ALA A 22 15.88 7.92 -7.24
CA ALA A 22 14.54 7.34 -7.33
C ALA A 22 13.42 8.39 -7.13
N ALA A 23 13.73 9.49 -6.42
CA ALA A 23 12.80 10.56 -6.14
C ALA A 23 12.52 11.47 -7.35
N ALA A 24 13.46 11.56 -8.30
CA ALA A 24 13.28 12.37 -9.51
C ALA A 24 12.36 11.69 -10.54
N ASP A 25 12.39 10.36 -10.64
CA ASP A 25 11.55 9.57 -11.56
C ASP A 25 10.07 9.52 -11.14
N ILE A 26 9.77 9.69 -9.85
CA ILE A 26 8.39 9.64 -9.30
C ILE A 26 7.61 10.95 -9.51
N ALA A 27 8.27 12.04 -9.91
CA ALA A 27 7.61 13.34 -10.12
C ALA A 27 6.76 13.41 -11.41
N GLY A 28 6.86 12.42 -12.31
CA GLY A 28 6.21 12.43 -13.62
C GLY A 28 4.78 11.87 -13.70
N ALA A 29 4.18 11.40 -12.59
CA ALA A 29 2.89 10.69 -12.61
C ALA A 29 1.76 11.44 -11.87
N ALA A 30 1.77 12.77 -11.92
CA ALA A 30 0.84 13.64 -11.19
C ALA A 30 -0.57 13.80 -11.80
N ASP A 31 -0.97 12.92 -12.73
CA ASP A 31 -2.33 12.91 -13.28
C ASP A 31 -2.90 11.49 -13.25
N VAL A 32 -3.19 11.01 -12.04
CA VAL A 32 -4.06 9.85 -11.85
C VAL A 32 -5.39 10.43 -11.37
N GLY A 33 -6.32 10.61 -12.33
CA GLY A 33 -7.64 11.18 -12.08
C GLY A 33 -8.27 10.61 -10.82
N GLY A 34 -8.85 11.51 -10.02
CA GLY A 34 -9.46 11.16 -8.74
C GLY A 34 -10.43 10.00 -8.87
N ILE A 35 -10.32 9.05 -7.93
CA ILE A 35 -11.26 7.96 -7.73
C ILE A 35 -12.69 8.49 -7.68
N SER A 36 -13.44 8.39 -8.77
CA SER A 36 -14.85 8.78 -8.80
C SER A 36 -15.80 7.62 -8.48
N GLY A 37 -15.33 6.56 -7.79
CA GLY A 37 -16.18 5.38 -7.56
C GLY A 37 -15.73 4.32 -6.54
N GLY A 38 -14.61 4.49 -5.83
CA GLY A 38 -14.25 3.56 -4.74
C GLY A 38 -15.19 3.75 -3.55
N ALA A 39 -15.60 2.67 -2.89
CA ALA A 39 -16.32 2.77 -1.62
C ALA A 39 -15.51 3.69 -0.68
N ALA A 40 -16.13 4.76 -0.18
CA ALA A 40 -15.44 5.67 0.73
C ALA A 40 -14.89 4.84 1.91
N PHE A 41 -13.57 4.85 2.11
CA PHE A 41 -12.94 4.11 3.19
C PHE A 41 -13.68 4.46 4.48
N PRO A 42 -14.18 3.48 5.25
CA PRO A 42 -15.06 3.77 6.36
C PRO A 42 -14.34 4.72 7.33
N GLU A 43 -15.03 5.79 7.74
CA GLU A 43 -14.49 6.70 8.75
C GLU A 43 -14.04 5.87 9.96
N ARG A 44 -12.93 6.26 10.60
CA ARG A 44 -12.39 5.55 11.77
C ARG A 44 -13.48 5.42 12.85
N THR A 45 -14.15 4.26 12.89
CA THR A 45 -15.18 3.99 13.89
C THR A 45 -14.57 3.43 15.16
N SER A 46 -15.28 3.55 16.29
CA SER A 46 -14.89 2.90 17.54
C SER A 46 -15.08 1.37 17.52
N ARG A 47 -15.70 0.82 16.47
CA ARG A 47 -15.89 -0.62 16.27
C ARG A 47 -14.71 -1.18 15.46
N PRO A 48 -14.09 -2.30 15.89
CA PRO A 48 -13.10 -2.99 15.08
C PRO A 48 -13.67 -3.43 13.72
N GLU A 49 -12.85 -3.31 12.69
CA GLU A 49 -13.11 -3.84 11.35
C GLU A 49 -12.93 -5.37 11.33
N ILE A 50 -13.89 -6.07 10.71
CA ILE A 50 -13.76 -7.49 10.39
C ILE A 50 -13.07 -7.63 9.04
N LEU A 51 -11.77 -7.89 9.08
CA LEU A 51 -10.94 -8.12 7.91
C LEU A 51 -10.76 -9.63 7.64
N ALA A 52 -11.30 -10.13 6.53
CA ALA A 52 -11.25 -11.56 6.18
C ALA A 52 -10.15 -11.90 5.15
N PRO A 53 -9.41 -13.01 5.32
CA PRO A 53 -8.45 -13.48 4.33
C PRO A 53 -9.14 -14.02 3.08
N ALA A 54 -8.67 -13.57 1.91
CA ALA A 54 -9.08 -14.09 0.61
C ALA A 54 -7.86 -14.64 -0.14
N GLY A 55 -7.77 -15.97 -0.21
CA GLY A 55 -6.74 -16.66 -0.99
C GLY A 55 -7.18 -17.01 -2.41
N THR A 56 -8.48 -17.03 -2.67
CA THR A 56 -9.12 -17.31 -3.97
C THR A 56 -10.42 -16.52 -4.09
N ILE A 57 -10.96 -16.40 -5.30
CA ILE A 57 -12.25 -15.73 -5.51
C ILE A 57 -13.38 -16.36 -4.68
N TYR A 58 -13.40 -17.68 -4.51
CA TYR A 58 -14.40 -18.35 -3.67
C TYR A 58 -14.30 -17.96 -2.19
N SER A 59 -13.08 -17.85 -1.65
CA SER A 59 -12.89 -17.41 -0.27
C SER A 59 -13.26 -15.94 -0.07
N MET A 60 -13.00 -15.09 -1.08
CA MET A 60 -13.44 -13.70 -1.09
C MET A 60 -14.96 -13.60 -1.03
N ILE A 61 -15.66 -14.31 -1.94
CA ILE A 61 -17.13 -14.36 -1.96
C ILE A 61 -17.68 -14.83 -0.61
N ALA A 62 -17.07 -15.85 0.00
CA ALA A 62 -17.48 -16.36 1.30
C ALA A 62 -17.32 -15.30 2.40
N GLY A 63 -16.17 -14.63 2.48
CA GLY A 63 -15.91 -13.57 3.47
C GLY A 63 -16.89 -12.41 3.34
N LEU A 64 -17.12 -11.93 2.11
CA LEU A 64 -18.06 -10.85 1.84
C LEU A 64 -19.49 -11.23 2.23
N ARG A 65 -19.95 -12.44 1.88
CA ARG A 65 -21.29 -12.92 2.24
C ARG A 65 -21.47 -13.16 3.74
N CYS A 66 -20.40 -13.37 4.48
CA CYS A 66 -20.41 -13.46 5.94
C CYS A 66 -20.40 -12.08 6.63
N GLY A 67 -20.41 -10.98 5.87
CA GLY A 67 -20.45 -9.62 6.41
C GLY A 67 -19.09 -9.11 6.88
N ALA A 68 -18.00 -9.53 6.24
CA ALA A 68 -16.71 -8.90 6.45
C ALA A 68 -16.78 -7.42 6.04
N ASP A 69 -16.26 -6.54 6.90
CA ASP A 69 -16.16 -5.10 6.61
C ASP A 69 -15.13 -4.88 5.48
N ALA A 70 -14.08 -5.69 5.44
CA ALA A 70 -13.10 -5.73 4.35
C ALA A 70 -12.56 -7.15 4.12
N VAL A 71 -11.98 -7.38 2.94
CA VAL A 71 -11.23 -8.59 2.59
C VAL A 71 -9.81 -8.23 2.20
N TYR A 72 -8.84 -9.12 2.45
CA TYR A 72 -7.50 -8.94 1.90
C TYR A 72 -7.08 -10.06 0.96
N ALA A 73 -6.47 -9.68 -0.15
CA ALA A 73 -5.92 -10.56 -1.16
C ALA A 73 -4.39 -10.42 -1.29
N GLY A 74 -3.74 -11.47 -1.76
CA GLY A 74 -2.32 -11.42 -2.14
C GLY A 74 -2.12 -10.65 -3.43
N ALA A 75 -1.17 -9.71 -3.47
CA ALA A 75 -0.70 -9.20 -4.74
C ALA A 75 -0.06 -10.33 -5.56
N SER A 76 -0.18 -10.25 -6.89
CA SER A 76 0.39 -11.24 -7.81
C SER A 76 1.92 -11.38 -7.68
N ARG A 77 2.58 -10.30 -7.26
CA ARG A 77 4.00 -10.22 -6.90
C ARG A 77 4.17 -9.43 -5.61
N PHE A 78 5.32 -9.54 -4.96
CA PHE A 78 5.66 -8.79 -3.73
C PHE A 78 4.79 -9.09 -2.50
N GLY A 79 4.03 -10.18 -2.53
CA GLY A 79 3.37 -10.76 -1.35
C GLY A 79 4.13 -11.98 -0.83
N ALA A 80 4.16 -12.17 0.50
CA ALA A 80 4.84 -13.32 1.12
C ALA A 80 4.29 -14.68 0.67
N ARG A 81 3.05 -14.72 0.16
CA ARG A 81 2.37 -15.92 -0.37
C ARG A 81 2.12 -15.86 -1.88
N ALA A 82 2.92 -15.10 -2.64
CA ALA A 82 2.74 -14.92 -4.08
C ALA A 82 2.75 -16.21 -4.93
N TYR A 83 2.97 -17.39 -4.35
CA TYR A 83 2.91 -18.69 -5.03
C TYR A 83 1.66 -19.52 -4.67
N ALA A 84 0.79 -19.04 -3.78
CA ALA A 84 -0.38 -19.78 -3.31
C ALA A 84 -1.67 -19.22 -3.93
N GLY A 85 -2.13 -19.82 -5.03
CA GLY A 85 -3.49 -19.62 -5.53
C GLY A 85 -3.88 -18.18 -5.84
N ASN A 86 -2.94 -17.33 -6.27
CA ASN A 86 -3.19 -15.91 -6.49
C ASN A 86 -4.34 -15.68 -7.46
N PHE A 87 -5.08 -14.60 -7.22
CA PHE A 87 -6.00 -14.03 -8.19
C PHE A 87 -5.24 -13.69 -9.47
N SER A 88 -5.82 -14.05 -10.61
CA SER A 88 -5.50 -13.39 -11.86
C SER A 88 -5.93 -11.92 -11.80
N ASP A 89 -5.37 -11.11 -12.69
CA ASP A 89 -5.68 -9.70 -12.80
C ASP A 89 -7.19 -9.45 -12.98
N ASP A 90 -7.84 -10.26 -13.83
CA ASP A 90 -9.27 -10.20 -14.08
C ASP A 90 -10.10 -10.63 -12.86
N GLU A 91 -9.67 -11.68 -12.14
CA GLU A 91 -10.34 -12.14 -10.93
C GLU A 91 -10.25 -11.12 -9.79
N LEU A 92 -9.12 -10.42 -9.67
CA LEU A 92 -8.95 -9.39 -8.66
C LEU A 92 -9.85 -8.18 -8.98
N ALA A 93 -9.84 -7.71 -10.22
CA ALA A 93 -10.71 -6.61 -10.66
C ALA A 93 -12.19 -6.94 -10.44
N PHE A 94 -12.62 -8.15 -10.83
CA PHE A 94 -13.97 -8.63 -10.55
C PHE A 94 -14.27 -8.71 -9.04
N GLY A 95 -13.30 -9.19 -8.25
CA GLY A 95 -13.42 -9.27 -6.81
C GLY A 95 -13.60 -7.91 -6.13
N ILE A 96 -12.88 -6.89 -6.61
CA ILE A 96 -12.99 -5.51 -6.14
C ILE A 96 -14.38 -4.95 -6.43
N ASP A 97 -14.85 -5.03 -7.67
CA ASP A 97 -16.18 -4.56 -8.08
C ASP A 97 -17.31 -5.22 -7.27
N MET A 98 -17.18 -6.52 -7.05
CA MET A 98 -18.13 -7.27 -6.22
C MET A 98 -18.09 -6.84 -4.75
N ALA A 99 -16.91 -6.64 -4.16
CA ALA A 99 -16.77 -6.18 -2.77
C ALA A 99 -17.41 -4.80 -2.59
N HIS A 100 -17.12 -3.88 -3.51
CA HIS A 100 -17.70 -2.53 -3.50
C HIS A 100 -19.22 -2.55 -3.66
N THR A 101 -19.75 -3.42 -4.52
CA THR A 101 -21.21 -3.63 -4.67
C THR A 101 -21.86 -4.12 -3.36
N LEU A 102 -21.13 -4.87 -2.53
CA LEU A 102 -21.57 -5.35 -1.23
C LEU A 102 -21.26 -4.39 -0.07
N GLY A 103 -20.63 -3.25 -0.35
CA GLY A 103 -20.26 -2.25 0.66
C GLY A 103 -19.05 -2.62 1.51
N SER A 104 -18.19 -3.54 1.04
CA SER A 104 -16.96 -3.95 1.70
C SER A 104 -15.73 -3.43 0.95
N CYS A 105 -14.62 -3.23 1.66
CA CYS A 105 -13.34 -2.81 1.07
C CYS A 105 -12.44 -4.00 0.68
N VAL A 106 -11.51 -3.76 -0.24
CA VAL A 106 -10.47 -4.72 -0.64
C VAL A 106 -9.08 -4.18 -0.32
N HIS A 107 -8.35 -4.93 0.50
CA HIS A 107 -6.96 -4.67 0.85
C HIS A 107 -6.04 -5.60 0.06
N VAL A 108 -4.88 -5.11 -0.38
CA VAL A 108 -3.92 -5.93 -1.11
C VAL A 108 -2.61 -6.03 -0.35
N THR A 109 -2.10 -7.24 -0.18
CA THR A 109 -0.84 -7.46 0.54
C THR A 109 0.36 -7.27 -0.40
N MET A 110 1.22 -6.33 -0.03
CA MET A 110 2.52 -6.03 -0.63
C MET A 110 3.59 -6.08 0.46
N ASN A 111 3.59 -7.20 1.19
CA ASN A 111 4.26 -7.38 2.48
C ASN A 111 5.59 -8.14 2.37
N THR A 112 6.41 -7.79 1.38
CA THR A 112 7.79 -8.29 1.26
C THR A 112 8.79 -7.18 1.56
N LEU A 113 10.06 -7.57 1.77
CA LEU A 113 11.18 -6.63 1.83
C LEU A 113 11.67 -6.38 0.40
N TYR A 114 11.95 -5.12 0.07
CA TYR A 114 12.32 -4.74 -1.29
C TYR A 114 13.81 -4.48 -1.39
N ARG A 115 14.44 -4.94 -2.48
CA ARG A 115 15.72 -4.40 -2.92
C ARG A 115 15.50 -3.11 -3.71
N ASP A 116 16.51 -2.26 -3.79
CA ASP A 116 16.42 -0.97 -4.49
C ASP A 116 16.00 -1.12 -5.97
N ASP A 117 16.46 -2.18 -6.63
CA ASP A 117 16.11 -2.51 -8.01
C ASP A 117 14.66 -3.00 -8.19
N GLU A 118 14.02 -3.46 -7.11
CA GLU A 118 12.63 -3.95 -7.10
C GLU A 118 11.61 -2.83 -6.81
N LEU A 119 12.03 -1.72 -6.20
CA LEU A 119 11.13 -0.62 -5.78
C LEU A 119 10.35 -0.02 -6.95
N LYS A 120 10.98 0.13 -8.12
CA LYS A 120 10.32 0.69 -9.31
C LYS A 120 9.18 -0.21 -9.81
N ASP A 121 9.38 -1.52 -9.76
CA ASP A 121 8.36 -2.49 -10.15
C ASP A 121 7.26 -2.63 -9.09
N ALA A 122 7.61 -2.55 -7.81
CA ALA A 122 6.65 -2.52 -6.72
C ALA A 122 5.71 -1.31 -6.84
N LEU A 123 6.26 -0.12 -7.11
CA LEU A 123 5.47 1.08 -7.35
C LEU A 123 4.56 0.92 -8.58
N ARG A 124 5.04 0.36 -9.70
CA ARG A 124 4.19 0.10 -10.87
C ARG A 124 3.03 -0.84 -10.56
N LEU A 125 3.26 -1.87 -9.74
CA LEU A 125 2.21 -2.77 -9.30
C LEU A 125 1.19 -2.02 -8.43
N LEU A 126 1.66 -1.22 -7.48
CA LEU A 126 0.79 -0.37 -6.65
C LEU A 126 -0.05 0.58 -7.50
N ASP A 127 0.55 1.26 -8.49
CA ASP A 127 -0.16 2.16 -9.40
C ASP A 127 -1.28 1.46 -10.16
N ARG A 128 -1.08 0.17 -10.50
CA ARG A 128 -2.09 -0.65 -11.15
C ARG A 128 -3.20 -1.02 -10.17
N LEU A 129 -2.85 -1.56 -9.00
CA LEU A 129 -3.81 -1.94 -7.96
C LEU A 129 -4.68 -0.76 -7.54
N TYR A 130 -4.07 0.42 -7.38
CA TYR A 130 -4.77 1.67 -7.08
C TYR A 130 -5.79 2.03 -8.17
N ARG A 131 -5.41 1.92 -9.44
CA ARG A 131 -6.32 2.17 -10.58
C ARG A 131 -7.43 1.14 -10.71
N GLU A 132 -7.18 -0.10 -10.27
CA GLU A 132 -8.18 -1.16 -10.23
C GLU A 132 -9.18 -1.01 -9.07
N GLY A 133 -8.93 -0.08 -8.15
CA GLY A 133 -9.84 0.22 -7.05
C GLY A 133 -9.49 -0.49 -5.75
N ALA A 134 -8.26 -0.98 -5.57
CA ALA A 134 -7.81 -1.46 -4.27
C ALA A 134 -7.86 -0.31 -3.24
N ASP A 135 -8.52 -0.55 -2.11
CA ASP A 135 -8.82 0.49 -1.12
C ASP A 135 -7.65 0.75 -0.18
N ALA A 136 -6.84 -0.27 0.13
CA ALA A 136 -5.65 -0.16 0.98
C ALA A 136 -4.58 -1.19 0.63
N ILE A 137 -3.35 -0.97 1.11
CA ILE A 137 -2.28 -1.96 1.04
C ILE A 137 -1.76 -2.36 2.41
N ILE A 138 -1.43 -3.64 2.54
CA ILE A 138 -0.75 -4.17 3.73
C ILE A 138 0.72 -4.31 3.38
N VAL A 139 1.54 -3.44 3.96
CA VAL A 139 2.99 -3.35 3.69
C VAL A 139 3.80 -3.77 4.92
N GLN A 140 5.00 -4.30 4.67
CA GLN A 140 5.96 -4.68 5.72
C GLN A 140 7.21 -3.79 5.70
N ASP A 141 7.64 -3.34 4.53
CA ASP A 141 8.85 -2.53 4.35
C ASP A 141 8.58 -1.04 4.62
N VAL A 142 9.32 -0.45 5.57
CA VAL A 142 9.16 0.94 5.99
C VAL A 142 9.70 1.95 4.97
N GLY A 143 10.69 1.56 4.16
CA GLY A 143 11.22 2.37 3.07
C GLY A 143 10.20 2.50 1.95
N PHE A 144 9.58 1.38 1.58
CA PHE A 144 8.47 1.33 0.64
C PHE A 144 7.26 2.12 1.16
N LEU A 145 6.86 1.95 2.42
CA LEU A 145 5.77 2.73 3.03
C LEU A 145 6.01 4.24 2.91
N SER A 146 7.25 4.69 3.11
CA SER A 146 7.62 6.10 2.98
C SER A 146 7.45 6.62 1.54
N LEU A 147 7.72 5.78 0.53
CA LEU A 147 7.47 6.10 -0.88
C LEU A 147 5.97 6.15 -1.18
N VAL A 148 5.21 5.16 -0.69
CA VAL A 148 3.76 5.11 -0.86
C VAL A 148 3.10 6.35 -0.28
N ARG A 149 3.44 6.75 0.96
CA ARG A 149 2.85 7.93 1.60
C ARG A 149 3.14 9.25 0.88
N ARG A 150 4.25 9.35 0.14
CA ARG A 150 4.55 10.51 -0.70
C ARG A 150 3.71 10.53 -1.99
N LYS A 151 3.48 9.36 -2.59
CA LYS A 151 2.80 9.24 -3.89
C LYS A 151 1.27 9.13 -3.77
N TYR A 152 0.80 8.43 -2.74
CA TYR A 152 -0.59 8.11 -2.46
C TYR A 152 -0.95 8.51 -1.01
N PRO A 153 -0.99 9.81 -0.69
CA PRO A 153 -1.20 10.28 0.69
C PRO A 153 -2.57 9.88 1.27
N GLU A 154 -3.57 9.71 0.41
CA GLU A 154 -4.94 9.31 0.78
C GLU A 154 -5.12 7.79 0.90
N MET A 155 -4.15 6.99 0.45
CA MET A 155 -4.23 5.54 0.55
C MET A 155 -3.88 5.08 1.97
N PRO A 156 -4.76 4.32 2.65
CA PRO A 156 -4.51 3.80 3.99
C PRO A 156 -3.32 2.83 4.05
#